data_AF-A0A7V1QTA2-F1
#
_entry.id   AF-A0A7V1QTA2-F1
#
_cell.length_a   1.000
_cell.length_b   1.000
_cell.length_c   1.000
_cell.angle_alpha   90.00
_cell.angle_beta   90.00
_cell.angle_gamma   90.00
#
_symmetry.space_group_name_H-M   'P 1'
#
loop_
_entity.id
_entity.type
_entity.pdbx_description
1 polymer ?
#
loop_
_entity_poly.entity_id
_entity_poly.type
_entity_poly.pdbx_seq_one_letter_code
_entity_poly.pdbx_strand_id
1 'polypeptide(L)'
;MHPSAEWLTRTTWMAWLHRWAPRHRRLLALGAALGLLLALALDALLGRQGERTLPVYGEAPAFVLIDQFGRTVHSAELRGTVVVANFIYARCRDVCPLLTVQMRALQEQLRQDHLLGSRVRLLSFTVDPAHDTPPVLRAYAARHQADPEARRFLTGAEAEVVPLNCDRLSSWRSGAAAHTGREWA
;
A
#
# COMPACT_ATOMS: atom_id res chain seq x y z
N MET A 1 71.99 13.30 59.19
CA MET A 1 71.15 12.09 59.07
C MET A 1 69.72 12.51 59.34
N HIS A 2 68.91 12.67 58.30
CA HIS A 2 67.49 13.05 58.38
C HIS A 2 66.62 11.79 58.54
N PRO A 3 65.55 11.82 59.35
CA PRO A 3 64.49 10.83 59.26
C PRO A 3 63.43 11.31 58.26
N SER A 4 63.15 10.53 57.22
CA SER A 4 62.06 10.76 56.28
C SER A 4 60.74 10.21 56.85
N ALA A 5 59.72 11.05 56.79
CA ALA A 5 58.33 10.74 57.10
C ALA A 5 57.65 10.16 55.87
N GLU A 6 57.42 8.86 55.87
CA GLU A 6 56.48 8.16 54.99
C GLU A 6 55.78 7.16 55.93
N TRP A 7 54.45 7.04 56.01
CA TRP A 7 53.71 5.83 55.60
C TRP A 7 52.18 5.96 55.86
N LEU A 8 51.62 7.15 56.08
CA LEU A 8 50.22 7.32 56.53
C LEU A 8 49.11 7.33 55.44
N THR A 9 49.34 6.90 54.20
CA THR A 9 48.38 7.18 53.10
C THR A 9 47.83 5.98 52.31
N ARG A 10 47.87 4.75 52.83
CA ARG A 10 47.46 3.56 52.04
C ARG A 10 46.05 2.98 52.22
N THR A 11 45.18 3.49 53.10
CA THR A 11 43.91 2.76 53.41
C THR A 11 42.58 3.48 53.16
N THR A 12 42.55 4.70 52.63
CA THR A 12 41.27 5.43 52.46
C THR A 12 40.62 5.31 51.09
N TRP A 13 41.36 4.96 50.03
CA TRP A 13 40.84 4.96 48.65
C TRP A 13 39.92 3.78 48.31
N MET A 14 40.19 2.58 48.84
CA MET A 14 39.37 1.39 48.55
C MET A 14 37.98 1.43 49.23
N ALA A 15 37.84 2.10 50.37
CA ALA A 15 36.57 2.21 51.09
C ALA A 15 35.59 3.24 50.50
N TRP A 16 36.04 4.06 49.55
CA TRP A 16 35.25 5.05 48.84
C TRP A 16 34.54 4.45 47.61
N LEU A 17 35.21 3.57 46.87
CA LEU A 17 34.66 2.95 45.64
C LEU A 17 33.47 2.00 45.89
N HIS A 18 33.46 1.28 47.02
CA HIS A 18 32.37 0.34 47.34
C HIS A 18 31.07 1.00 47.81
N ARG A 19 31.11 2.25 48.32
CA ARG A 19 29.91 2.99 48.78
C ARG A 19 29.20 3.77 47.67
N TRP A 20 29.82 3.93 46.51
CA TRP A 20 29.24 4.60 45.35
C TRP A 20 28.41 3.65 44.46
N ALA A 21 28.62 2.33 44.55
CA ALA A 21 28.04 1.33 43.65
C ALA A 21 26.50 1.07 43.72
N PRO A 22 25.78 1.14 44.86
CA PRO A 22 24.38 0.70 44.91
C PRO A 22 23.37 1.76 44.43
N ARG A 23 23.68 3.06 44.57
CA ARG A 23 22.79 4.15 44.13
C ARG A 23 22.74 4.25 42.60
N HIS A 24 23.87 4.05 41.93
CA HIS A 24 23.95 4.07 40.47
C HIS A 24 23.29 2.86 39.81
N ARG A 25 23.32 1.67 40.44
CA ARG A 25 22.61 0.49 39.90
C ARG A 25 21.09 0.68 39.89
N ARG A 26 20.53 1.37 40.90
CA ARG A 26 19.09 1.70 40.94
C ARG A 26 18.72 2.76 39.90
N LEU A 27 19.55 3.80 39.73
CA LEU A 27 19.31 4.83 38.72
C LEU A 27 19.43 4.29 37.29
N LEU A 28 20.41 3.42 37.03
CA LEU A 28 20.55 2.75 35.74
C LEU A 28 19.38 1.80 35.44
N ALA A 29 18.92 1.04 36.44
CA ALA A 29 17.76 0.17 36.29
C ALA A 29 16.46 0.96 36.03
N LEU A 30 16.26 2.07 36.73
CA LEU A 30 15.11 2.96 36.51
C LEU A 30 15.17 3.63 35.13
N GLY A 31 16.35 4.07 34.69
CA GLY A 31 16.55 4.63 33.34
C GLY A 31 16.27 3.61 32.24
N ALA A 32 16.74 2.36 32.39
CA ALA A 32 16.45 1.29 31.45
C ALA A 32 14.96 0.94 31.40
N ALA A 33 14.30 0.86 32.56
CA ALA A 33 12.86 0.60 32.64
C ALA A 33 12.04 1.73 32.00
N LEU A 34 12.41 2.99 32.24
CA LEU A 34 11.75 4.14 31.62
C LEU A 34 11.95 4.17 30.11
N GLY A 35 13.17 3.86 29.63
CA GLY A 35 13.46 3.76 28.20
C GLY A 35 12.65 2.66 27.51
N LEU A 36 12.53 1.49 28.14
CA LEU A 36 11.70 0.38 27.62
C LEU A 36 10.21 0.76 27.60
N LEU A 37 9.70 1.41 28.64
CA LEU A 37 8.31 1.89 28.68
C LEU A 37 8.03 2.94 27.61
N LEU A 38 8.97 3.86 27.38
CA LEU A 38 8.87 4.86 26.32
C LEU A 38 8.89 4.22 24.92
N ALA A 39 9.75 3.23 24.70
CA ALA A 39 9.80 2.49 23.44
C ALA A 39 8.48 1.73 23.17
N LEU A 40 7.93 1.04 24.18
CA LEU A 40 6.65 0.34 24.07
C LEU A 40 5.47 1.30 23.87
N ALA A 41 5.48 2.45 24.54
CA ALA A 41 4.47 3.48 24.34
C ALA A 41 4.54 4.09 22.93
N LEU A 42 5.75 4.32 22.42
CA LEU A 42 5.97 4.82 21.06
C LEU A 42 5.54 3.79 20.01
N ASP A 43 5.87 2.51 20.22
CA ASP A 43 5.41 1.41 19.37
C ASP A 43 3.88 1.25 19.41
N ALA A 44 3.25 1.41 20.57
CA ALA A 44 1.78 1.39 20.68
C ALA A 44 1.12 2.62 20.03
N LEU A 45 1.76 3.79 20.08
CA LEU A 45 1.28 5.03 19.47
C LEU A 45 1.47 5.04 17.93
N LEU A 46 2.55 4.43 17.43
CA LEU A 46 2.86 4.36 16.00
C LEU A 46 2.27 3.10 15.34
N GLY A 47 2.18 2.01 16.08
CA GLY A 47 1.98 0.65 15.62
C GLY A 47 0.59 0.11 15.92
N ARG A 48 -0.46 0.76 15.41
CA ARG A 48 -1.77 0.12 15.24
C ARG A 48 -2.40 0.50 13.89
N GLN A 49 -1.71 0.20 12.80
CA GLN A 49 -2.40 -0.04 11.52
C GLN A 49 -3.00 -1.44 11.61
N GLY A 50 -4.14 -1.57 12.29
CA GLY A 50 -4.84 -2.85 12.36
C GLY A 50 -5.11 -3.36 10.95
N GLU A 51 -4.80 -4.63 10.69
CA GLU A 51 -5.11 -5.30 9.44
C GLU A 51 -6.62 -5.23 9.20
N ARG A 52 -7.04 -4.26 8.39
CA ARG A 52 -8.42 -4.18 7.93
C ARG A 52 -8.57 -5.23 6.86
N THR A 53 -9.26 -6.32 7.21
CA THR A 53 -9.69 -7.30 6.21
C THR A 53 -10.67 -6.58 5.27
N LEU A 54 -10.36 -6.58 3.98
CA LEU A 54 -11.27 -5.99 2.98
C LEU A 54 -12.48 -6.92 2.81
N PRO A 55 -13.70 -6.37 2.70
CA PRO A 55 -14.88 -7.17 2.38
C PRO A 55 -14.73 -7.83 1.00
N VAL A 56 -15.15 -9.09 0.91
CA VAL A 56 -15.17 -9.84 -0.35
C VAL A 56 -16.55 -9.68 -0.98
N TYR A 57 -16.61 -9.03 -2.15
CA TYR A 57 -17.87 -8.77 -2.85
C TYR A 57 -18.26 -9.84 -3.87
N GLY A 58 -17.37 -10.81 -4.12
CA GLY A 58 -17.60 -11.91 -5.03
C GLY A 58 -16.39 -12.19 -5.92
N GLU A 59 -16.58 -13.11 -6.87
CA GLU A 59 -15.56 -13.44 -7.86
C GLU A 59 -15.57 -12.46 -9.03
N ALA A 60 -14.38 -12.07 -9.48
CA ALA A 60 -14.21 -11.28 -10.69
C ALA A 60 -14.63 -12.11 -11.92
N PRO A 61 -15.41 -11.54 -12.86
CA PRO A 61 -15.82 -12.24 -14.06
C PRO A 61 -14.63 -12.59 -14.96
N ALA A 62 -14.75 -13.71 -15.68
CA ALA A 62 -13.83 -14.02 -16.76
C ALA A 62 -14.04 -13.05 -17.92
N PHE A 63 -12.94 -12.65 -18.59
CA PHE A 63 -13.00 -11.80 -19.77
C PHE A 63 -11.87 -12.13 -20.74
N VAL A 64 -12.12 -11.79 -22.01
CA VAL A 64 -11.13 -11.74 -23.08
C VAL A 64 -11.33 -10.39 -23.75
N LEU A 65 -10.35 -9.50 -23.63
CA LEU A 65 -10.42 -8.13 -24.14
C LEU A 65 -9.17 -7.80 -24.94
N ILE A 66 -9.11 -6.61 -25.52
CA ILE A 66 -7.93 -6.09 -26.22
C ILE A 66 -7.37 -4.87 -25.50
N ASP A 67 -6.04 -4.78 -25.43
CA ASP A 67 -5.35 -3.64 -24.84
C ASP A 67 -5.12 -2.50 -25.85
N GLN A 68 -4.57 -1.38 -25.36
CA GLN A 68 -4.25 -0.21 -26.18
C GLN A 68 -3.20 -0.45 -27.27
N PHE A 69 -2.52 -1.60 -27.26
CA PHE A 69 -1.55 -2.04 -28.27
C PHE A 69 -2.14 -3.09 -29.22
N GLY A 70 -3.43 -3.41 -29.07
CA GLY A 70 -4.12 -4.42 -29.88
C GLY A 70 -3.83 -5.85 -29.45
N ARG A 71 -3.25 -6.07 -28.25
CA ARG A 71 -3.00 -7.41 -27.73
C ARG A 71 -4.21 -7.94 -27.02
N THR A 72 -4.55 -9.21 -27.25
CA THR A 72 -5.55 -9.92 -26.47
C THR A 72 -5.06 -10.12 -25.04
N VAL A 73 -5.93 -9.83 -24.07
CA VAL A 73 -5.71 -9.96 -22.63
C VAL A 73 -6.78 -10.89 -22.08
N HIS A 74 -6.35 -12.00 -21.47
CA HIS A 74 -7.26 -12.96 -20.83
C HIS A 74 -7.22 -12.77 -19.32
N SER A 75 -8.38 -12.73 -18.64
CA SER A 75 -8.40 -12.64 -17.17
C SER A 75 -7.63 -13.79 -16.49
N ALA A 76 -7.53 -14.94 -17.14
CA ALA A 76 -6.77 -16.10 -16.70
C ALA A 76 -5.26 -15.84 -16.53
N GLU A 77 -4.69 -14.89 -17.29
CA GLU A 77 -3.27 -14.51 -17.21
C GLU A 77 -2.94 -13.67 -15.97
N LEU A 78 -3.99 -13.17 -15.28
CA LEU A 78 -3.87 -12.32 -14.09
C LEU A 78 -3.88 -13.12 -12.78
N ARG A 79 -4.14 -14.43 -12.85
CA ARG A 79 -4.19 -15.29 -11.67
C ARG A 79 -2.86 -15.29 -10.91
N GLY A 80 -2.95 -15.26 -9.58
CA GLY A 80 -1.77 -15.17 -8.71
C GLY A 80 -1.19 -13.76 -8.54
N THR A 81 -1.78 -12.75 -9.20
CA THR A 81 -1.45 -11.34 -8.97
C THR A 81 -2.62 -10.59 -8.37
N VAL A 82 -2.32 -9.50 -7.65
CA VAL A 82 -3.33 -8.53 -7.23
C VAL A 82 -3.62 -7.61 -8.41
N VAL A 83 -4.88 -7.48 -8.79
CA VAL A 83 -5.32 -6.58 -9.86
C VAL A 83 -6.00 -5.37 -9.25
N VAL A 84 -5.47 -4.19 -9.51
CA VAL A 84 -6.16 -2.92 -9.21
C VAL A 84 -6.78 -2.41 -10.51
N ALA A 85 -8.10 -2.32 -10.51
CA ALA A 85 -8.90 -1.96 -11.67
C ALA A 85 -9.60 -0.62 -11.47
N ASN A 86 -9.77 0.14 -12.54
CA ASN A 86 -10.71 1.27 -12.60
C ASN A 86 -11.45 1.30 -13.94
N PHE A 87 -12.55 2.06 -13.98
CA PHE A 87 -13.37 2.25 -15.17
C PHE A 87 -13.24 3.70 -15.66
N ILE A 88 -13.02 3.87 -16.97
CA ILE A 88 -12.79 5.18 -17.61
C ILE A 88 -13.53 5.25 -18.93
N TYR A 89 -13.64 6.44 -19.50
CA TYR A 89 -13.86 6.61 -20.93
C TYR A 89 -13.04 7.81 -21.41
N ALA A 90 -12.40 7.72 -22.58
CA ALA A 90 -11.32 8.64 -22.94
C ALA A 90 -11.78 10.10 -23.17
N ARG A 91 -13.09 10.28 -23.41
CA ARG A 91 -13.72 11.59 -23.67
C ARG A 91 -14.17 12.31 -22.40
N CYS A 92 -14.13 11.66 -21.24
CA CYS A 92 -14.48 12.27 -19.96
C CYS A 92 -13.55 13.43 -19.62
N ARG A 93 -14.11 14.59 -19.23
CA ARG A 93 -13.34 15.79 -18.92
C ARG A 93 -13.20 16.09 -17.42
N ASP A 94 -13.88 15.32 -16.57
CA ASP A 94 -13.99 15.63 -15.14
C ASP A 94 -13.32 14.55 -14.27
N VAL A 95 -14.07 13.52 -13.88
CA VAL A 95 -13.66 12.55 -12.87
C VAL A 95 -12.63 11.52 -13.37
N CYS A 96 -12.72 11.08 -14.63
CA CYS A 96 -11.81 10.06 -15.15
C CYS A 96 -10.35 10.53 -15.21
N PRO A 97 -10.03 11.78 -15.62
CA PRO A 97 -8.68 12.33 -15.49
C PRO A 97 -8.13 12.24 -14.06
N LEU A 98 -8.95 12.55 -13.04
CA LEU A 98 -8.55 12.46 -11.64
C LEU A 98 -8.25 11.02 -11.21
N LEU A 99 -9.11 10.07 -11.58
CA LEU A 99 -8.87 8.64 -11.33
C LEU A 99 -7.59 8.15 -12.01
N THR A 100 -7.32 8.61 -13.23
CA THR A 100 -6.12 8.21 -13.95
C THR A 100 -4.85 8.79 -13.31
N VAL A 101 -4.90 10.00 -12.75
CA VAL A 101 -3.82 10.58 -11.94
C VAL A 101 -3.59 9.79 -10.65
N GLN A 102 -4.64 9.37 -9.95
CA GLN A 102 -4.52 8.53 -8.75
C GLN A 102 -3.86 7.18 -9.08
N MET A 103 -4.29 6.55 -10.19
CA MET A 103 -3.67 5.32 -10.67
C MET A 103 -2.20 5.51 -11.05
N ARG A 104 -1.80 6.68 -11.56
CA ARG A 104 -0.38 7.00 -11.81
C ARG A 104 0.41 7.12 -10.50
N ALA A 105 -0.16 7.75 -9.48
CA ALA A 105 0.49 7.84 -8.17
C ALA A 105 0.70 6.44 -7.56
N LEU A 106 -0.32 5.57 -7.65
CA LEU A 106 -0.22 4.18 -7.22
C LEU A 106 0.82 3.40 -8.03
N GLN A 107 0.86 3.60 -9.36
CA GLN A 107 1.87 3.00 -10.22
C GLN A 107 3.29 3.33 -9.74
N GLU A 108 3.56 4.58 -9.40
CA GLU A 108 4.87 5.03 -8.94
C GLU A 108 5.25 4.39 -7.59
N GLN A 109 4.32 4.31 -6.64
CA GLN A 109 4.54 3.64 -5.35
C GLN A 109 4.84 2.15 -5.53
N LEU A 110 4.00 1.44 -6.30
CA LEU A 110 4.20 0.01 -6.56
C LEU A 110 5.51 -0.28 -7.30
N ARG A 111 5.98 0.66 -8.12
CA ARG A 111 7.27 0.55 -8.81
C ARG A 111 8.43 0.69 -7.82
N GLN A 112 8.36 1.66 -6.91
CA GLN A 112 9.36 1.86 -5.84
C GLN A 112 9.45 0.63 -4.93
N ASP A 113 8.33 -0.02 -4.66
CA ASP A 113 8.27 -1.23 -3.83
C ASP A 113 8.59 -2.54 -4.60
N HIS A 114 8.94 -2.45 -5.90
CA HIS A 114 9.20 -3.60 -6.78
C HIS A 114 8.03 -4.59 -6.91
N LEU A 115 6.80 -4.12 -6.69
CA LEU A 115 5.56 -4.92 -6.77
C LEU A 115 4.89 -4.82 -8.14
N LEU A 116 5.15 -3.74 -8.87
CA LEU A 116 4.52 -3.46 -10.15
C LEU A 116 4.91 -4.50 -11.21
N GLY A 117 3.90 -5.07 -11.88
CA GLY A 117 4.08 -6.06 -12.95
C GLY A 117 4.34 -7.48 -12.47
N SER A 118 4.97 -7.67 -11.32
CA SER A 118 5.30 -8.98 -10.73
C SER A 118 4.23 -9.51 -9.78
N ARG A 119 3.77 -8.66 -8.85
CA ARG A 119 2.74 -9.00 -7.85
C ARG A 119 1.46 -8.21 -8.04
N VAL A 120 1.55 -7.01 -8.60
CA VAL A 120 0.41 -6.11 -8.80
C VAL A 120 0.30 -5.69 -10.26
N ARG A 121 -0.90 -5.78 -10.82
CA ARG A 121 -1.23 -5.36 -12.19
C ARG A 121 -2.27 -4.25 -12.15
N LEU A 122 -2.10 -3.24 -13.01
CA LEU A 122 -3.02 -2.10 -13.09
C LEU A 122 -3.82 -2.17 -14.39
N LEU A 123 -5.14 -2.22 -14.28
CA LEU A 123 -6.04 -2.29 -15.43
C LEU A 123 -7.03 -1.11 -15.44
N SER A 124 -7.29 -0.57 -16.61
CA SER A 124 -8.29 0.46 -16.84
C SER A 124 -9.25 -0.01 -17.92
N PHE A 125 -10.52 -0.25 -17.58
CA PHE A 125 -11.54 -0.72 -18.52
C PHE A 125 -12.29 0.48 -19.08
N THR A 126 -12.48 0.53 -20.40
CA THR A 126 -13.40 1.53 -20.97
C THR A 126 -14.86 1.21 -20.61
N VAL A 127 -15.72 2.21 -20.48
CA VAL A 127 -17.18 2.06 -20.45
C VAL A 127 -17.83 2.55 -21.76
N ASP A 128 -17.02 2.97 -22.73
CA ASP A 128 -17.44 3.54 -24.02
C ASP A 128 -16.67 2.87 -25.19
N PRO A 129 -16.76 1.54 -25.36
CA PRO A 129 -15.97 0.81 -26.34
C PRO A 129 -16.25 1.21 -27.80
N ALA A 130 -17.42 1.80 -28.07
CA ALA A 130 -17.77 2.32 -29.39
C ALA A 130 -16.85 3.47 -29.85
N HIS A 131 -16.22 4.20 -28.92
CA HIS A 131 -15.34 5.33 -29.22
C HIS A 131 -13.91 5.11 -28.72
N ASP A 132 -13.73 4.33 -27.66
CA ASP A 132 -12.45 4.04 -27.05
C ASP A 132 -11.77 2.85 -27.74
N THR A 133 -11.38 3.08 -29.00
CA THR A 133 -10.55 2.16 -29.79
C THR A 133 -9.13 2.05 -29.22
N PRO A 134 -8.35 1.00 -29.54
CA PRO A 134 -6.97 0.86 -29.06
C PRO A 134 -6.08 2.10 -29.32
N PRO A 135 -6.11 2.75 -30.52
CA PRO A 135 -5.37 3.99 -30.75
C PRO A 135 -5.80 5.15 -29.85
N VAL A 136 -7.11 5.30 -29.60
CA VAL A 136 -7.65 6.34 -28.71
C VAL A 136 -7.20 6.11 -27.27
N LEU A 137 -7.27 4.87 -26.80
CA LEU A 137 -6.82 4.49 -25.46
C LEU A 137 -5.30 4.64 -25.31
N ARG A 138 -4.53 4.36 -26.36
CA ARG A 138 -3.07 4.60 -26.35
C ARG A 138 -2.75 6.08 -26.22
N ALA A 139 -3.46 6.94 -26.95
CA ALA A 139 -3.30 8.39 -26.83
C ALA A 139 -3.72 8.89 -25.44
N TYR A 140 -4.81 8.36 -24.88
CA TYR A 140 -5.24 8.65 -23.52
C TYR A 140 -4.17 8.25 -22.50
N ALA A 141 -3.68 7.01 -22.56
CA ALA A 141 -2.64 6.49 -21.68
C ALA A 141 -1.37 7.35 -21.71
N ALA A 142 -0.92 7.75 -22.90
CA ALA A 142 0.25 8.61 -23.09
C ALA A 142 0.07 9.99 -22.45
N ARG A 143 -1.08 10.65 -22.67
CA ARG A 143 -1.39 11.95 -22.05
C ARG A 143 -1.35 11.91 -20.52
N HIS A 144 -1.67 10.76 -19.93
CA HIS A 144 -1.67 10.57 -18.49
C HIS A 144 -0.43 9.85 -17.96
N GLN A 145 0.61 9.68 -18.78
CA GLN A 145 1.89 9.09 -18.39
C GLN A 145 1.74 7.71 -17.72
N ALA A 146 0.82 6.90 -18.26
CA ALA A 146 0.69 5.51 -17.86
C ALA A 146 1.89 4.71 -18.37
N ASP A 147 2.43 3.83 -17.52
CA ASP A 147 3.50 2.93 -17.91
C ASP A 147 2.93 1.86 -18.87
N PRO A 148 3.44 1.80 -20.12
CA PRO A 148 2.95 0.88 -21.14
C PRO A 148 3.29 -0.59 -20.84
N GLU A 149 4.21 -0.89 -19.93
CA GLU A 149 4.57 -2.25 -19.53
C GLU A 149 3.72 -2.76 -18.38
N ALA A 150 3.33 -1.87 -17.47
CA ALA A 150 2.63 -2.21 -16.24
C ALA A 150 1.12 -1.92 -16.23
N ARG A 151 0.67 -0.92 -17.00
CA ARG A 151 -0.75 -0.53 -17.07
C ARG A 151 -1.35 -0.89 -18.43
N ARG A 152 -2.53 -1.52 -18.40
CA ARG A 152 -3.30 -1.86 -19.61
C ARG A 152 -4.61 -1.10 -19.61
N PHE A 153 -4.94 -0.53 -20.76
CA PHE A 153 -6.24 0.07 -21.03
C PHE A 153 -7.00 -0.88 -21.94
N LEU A 154 -8.12 -1.39 -21.47
CA LEU A 154 -8.83 -2.51 -22.08
C LEU A 154 -10.12 -2.02 -22.74
N THR A 155 -10.36 -2.51 -23.96
CA THR A 155 -11.56 -2.33 -24.76
C THR A 155 -11.93 -3.65 -25.45
N GLY A 156 -13.05 -3.69 -26.16
CA GLY A 156 -13.58 -4.91 -26.76
C GLY A 156 -14.98 -4.70 -27.31
N ALA A 157 -15.70 -5.78 -27.60
CA ALA A 157 -17.09 -5.65 -27.99
C ALA A 157 -17.91 -5.11 -26.81
N GLU A 158 -18.94 -4.31 -27.09
CA GLU A 158 -19.80 -3.72 -26.05
C GLU A 158 -20.42 -4.79 -25.15
N ALA A 159 -20.84 -5.92 -25.74
CA ALA A 159 -21.37 -7.07 -25.02
C ALA A 159 -20.37 -7.74 -24.06
N GLU A 160 -19.05 -7.54 -24.26
CA GLU A 160 -18.00 -8.11 -23.41
C GLU A 160 -17.60 -7.13 -22.30
N VAL A 161 -17.58 -5.83 -22.60
CA VAL A 161 -17.07 -4.78 -21.70
C VAL A 161 -18.15 -4.27 -20.74
N VAL A 162 -19.36 -4.00 -21.22
CA VAL A 162 -20.43 -3.39 -20.42
C VAL A 162 -20.83 -4.22 -19.20
N PRO A 163 -20.94 -5.57 -19.27
CA PRO A 163 -21.27 -6.38 -18.10
C PRO A 163 -20.23 -6.31 -16.97
N LEU A 164 -18.98 -5.96 -17.28
CA LEU A 164 -17.93 -5.78 -16.27
C LEU A 164 -18.21 -4.57 -15.36
N ASN A 165 -18.94 -3.57 -15.88
CA ASN A 165 -19.25 -2.34 -15.16
C ASN A 165 -20.68 -2.27 -14.61
N CYS A 166 -21.68 -2.70 -15.38
CA CYS A 166 -23.08 -2.38 -15.06
C CYS A 166 -23.83 -3.47 -14.28
N ASP A 167 -23.60 -4.73 -14.61
CA ASP A 167 -24.47 -5.83 -14.13
C ASP A 167 -23.91 -6.50 -12.85
N ARG A 168 -22.59 -6.48 -12.69
CA ARG A 168 -21.93 -7.09 -11.52
C ARG A 168 -21.60 -6.12 -10.40
N LEU A 169 -21.31 -4.84 -10.68
CA LEU A 169 -21.06 -3.87 -9.61
C LEU A 169 -22.32 -3.56 -8.79
N SER A 170 -23.51 -3.61 -9.41
CA SER A 170 -24.78 -3.52 -8.68
C SER A 170 -24.96 -4.72 -7.74
N SER A 171 -24.71 -5.94 -8.21
CA SER A 171 -24.76 -7.14 -7.36
C SER A 171 -23.66 -7.16 -6.29
N TRP A 172 -22.46 -6.63 -6.58
CA TRP A 172 -21.39 -6.45 -5.60
C TRP A 172 -21.77 -5.43 -4.53
N ARG A 173 -22.43 -4.32 -4.90
CA ARG A 173 -22.98 -3.33 -3.95
C ARG A 173 -24.09 -3.93 -3.10
N SER A 174 -24.98 -4.74 -3.68
CA SER A 174 -26.04 -5.42 -2.93
C SER A 174 -25.46 -6.45 -1.94
N GLY A 175 -24.43 -7.21 -2.34
CA GLY A 175 -23.71 -8.11 -1.45
C GLY A 175 -22.89 -7.38 -0.38
N ALA A 176 -22.29 -6.23 -0.71
CA ALA A 176 -21.61 -5.35 0.23
C ALA A 176 -22.55 -4.81 1.31
N ALA A 177 -23.70 -4.28 0.88
CA ALA A 177 -24.73 -3.74 1.76
C ALA A 177 -25.32 -4.82 2.68
N ALA A 178 -25.41 -6.07 2.22
CA ALA A 178 -25.83 -7.20 3.04
C ALA A 178 -24.82 -7.57 4.16
N HIS A 179 -23.56 -7.12 4.09
CA HIS A 179 -22.52 -7.44 5.10
C HIS A 179 -22.10 -6.25 5.95
N THR A 180 -22.35 -5.02 5.48
CA THR A 180 -22.20 -3.82 6.28
C THR A 180 -23.59 -3.28 6.59
N GLY A 181 -24.10 -3.55 7.80
CA GLY A 181 -25.41 -3.10 8.30
C GLY A 181 -25.55 -1.58 8.44
N ARG A 182 -25.35 -0.83 7.35
CA ARG A 182 -25.64 0.59 7.18
C ARG A 182 -25.98 0.85 5.72
N GLU A 183 -27.28 0.96 5.45
CA GLU A 183 -27.85 1.54 4.24
C GLU A 183 -27.41 3.02 4.15
N TRP A 184 -26.92 3.44 2.99
CA TRP A 184 -26.68 4.85 2.68
C TRP A 184 -27.69 5.27 1.63
N ALA A 185 -28.65 6.11 2.06
CA ALA A 185 -29.60 6.84 1.24
C ALA A 185 -28.93 8.01 0.51
#